data_AF-A0A2P8WI60-F1
#
_entry.id   AF-A0A2P8WI60-F1
#
_cell.length_a   1.000
_cell.length_b   1.000
_cell.length_c   1.000
_cell.angle_alpha   90.00
_cell.angle_beta   90.00
_cell.angle_gamma   90.00
#
_symmetry.space_group_name_H-M   'P 1'
#
loop_
_entity.id
_entity.type
_entity.pdbx_description
1 polymer ?
#
loop_
_entity_poly.entity_id
_entity_poly.type
_entity_poly.pdbx_seq_one_letter_code
_entity_poly.pdbx_strand_id
1 'polypeptide(L)'
;MLKFSIRPAIALLAAGVALVLIGWSALARSASPMDYPASVPSLIATAPAPPVLVPAILNGEPIQVLYITRAEDTVLVRCYPGYTPTLSVRAMGPNPAAEGQKEGVLTCAGD
;
A
#
# COMPACT_ATOMS: atom_id res chain seq x y z
N MET A 1 -60.86 -43.87 -18.50
CA MET A 1 -59.55 -43.31 -18.92
C MET A 1 -59.52 -41.83 -18.52
N LEU A 2 -58.69 -41.46 -17.54
CA LEU A 2 -58.59 -40.09 -17.01
C LEU A 2 -57.60 -39.26 -17.86
N LYS A 3 -58.04 -38.14 -18.43
CA LYS A 3 -57.24 -37.29 -19.33
C LYS A 3 -56.54 -36.22 -18.48
N PHE A 4 -55.27 -36.42 -18.16
CA PHE A 4 -54.47 -35.46 -17.39
C PHE A 4 -54.22 -34.18 -18.23
N SER A 5 -54.82 -33.07 -17.79
CA SER A 5 -54.60 -31.75 -18.37
C SER A 5 -53.26 -31.22 -17.88
N ILE A 6 -52.34 -30.90 -18.82
CA ILE A 6 -50.95 -30.47 -18.58
C ILE A 6 -50.86 -28.98 -18.13
N ARG A 7 -51.98 -28.25 -18.20
CA ARG A 7 -52.07 -26.82 -17.87
C ARG A 7 -51.61 -26.43 -16.44
N PRO A 8 -51.87 -27.20 -15.36
CA PRO A 8 -51.42 -26.80 -14.02
C PRO A 8 -49.91 -27.02 -13.83
N ALA A 9 -49.30 -27.97 -14.56
CA ALA A 9 -47.86 -28.23 -14.48
C ALA A 9 -47.04 -27.09 -15.11
N ILE A 10 -47.53 -26.50 -16.21
CA ILE A 10 -46.89 -25.35 -16.87
C ILE A 10 -46.96 -24.10 -15.98
N ALA A 11 -48.09 -23.88 -15.30
CA ALA A 11 -48.26 -22.74 -14.40
C ALA A 11 -47.30 -22.79 -13.19
N LEU A 12 -47.08 -23.98 -12.62
CA LEU A 12 -46.14 -24.18 -11.51
C LEU A 12 -44.68 -23.98 -11.94
N LEU A 13 -44.31 -24.45 -13.13
CA LEU A 13 -42.98 -24.22 -13.70
C LEU A 13 -42.72 -22.73 -13.95
N ALA A 14 -43.68 -21.99 -14.50
CA ALA A 14 -43.54 -20.55 -14.75
C ALA A 14 -43.39 -19.75 -13.44
N ALA A 15 -44.16 -20.10 -12.39
CA ALA A 15 -44.04 -19.47 -11.08
C ALA A 15 -42.68 -19.74 -10.42
N GLY A 16 -42.15 -20.96 -10.55
CA GLY A 16 -40.81 -21.31 -10.04
C GLY A 16 -39.69 -20.52 -10.72
N VAL A 17 -39.73 -20.39 -12.04
CA VAL A 17 -38.72 -19.62 -12.79
C VAL A 17 -38.79 -18.12 -12.44
N ALA A 18 -39.99 -17.56 -12.28
CA ALA A 18 -40.16 -16.16 -11.87
C ALA A 18 -39.56 -15.89 -10.47
N LEU A 19 -39.77 -16.79 -9.50
CA LEU A 19 -39.20 -16.67 -8.15
C LEU A 19 -37.67 -16.74 -8.15
N VAL A 20 -37.08 -17.62 -8.97
CA VAL A 20 -35.62 -17.72 -9.13
C VAL A 20 -35.03 -16.45 -9.72
N LEU A 21 -35.66 -15.88 -10.76
CA LEU A 21 -35.20 -14.63 -11.38
C LEU A 21 -35.29 -13.43 -10.42
N ILE A 22 -36.34 -13.34 -9.60
CA ILE A 22 -36.50 -12.28 -8.61
C ILE A 22 -35.46 -12.43 -7.49
N GLY A 23 -35.23 -13.65 -6.99
CA GLY A 23 -34.23 -13.93 -5.95
C GLY A 23 -32.80 -13.58 -6.38
N TRP A 24 -32.46 -13.82 -7.65
CA TRP A 24 -31.13 -13.48 -8.17
C TRP A 24 -30.90 -11.96 -8.27
N SER A 25 -31.94 -11.20 -8.64
CA SER A 25 -31.86 -9.74 -8.73
C SER A 25 -31.70 -9.05 -7.37
N ALA A 26 -32.15 -9.68 -6.29
CA ALA A 26 -31.97 -9.19 -4.92
C ALA A 26 -30.53 -9.41 -4.41
N LEU A 27 -29.86 -10.47 -4.85
CA LEU A 27 -28.49 -10.79 -4.43
C LEU A 27 -27.41 -9.97 -5.17
N ALA A 28 -27.73 -9.48 -6.37
CA ALA A 28 -26.82 -8.65 -7.17
C ALA A 28 -26.78 -7.17 -6.75
N ARG A 29 -27.60 -6.74 -5.77
CA ARG A 29 -27.74 -5.32 -5.38
C ARG A 29 -26.91 -4.88 -4.17
N SER A 30 -26.12 -5.76 -3.58
CA SER A 30 -25.16 -5.41 -2.53
C SER A 30 -23.76 -5.20 -3.12
N ALA A 31 -23.62 -4.19 -3.98
CA ALA A 31 -22.34 -3.58 -4.28
C ALA A 31 -22.50 -2.08 -4.00
N SER A 32 -22.37 -1.69 -2.74
CA SER A 32 -22.21 -0.29 -2.38
C SER A 32 -21.00 0.25 -3.15
N PRO A 33 -21.10 1.37 -3.88
CA PRO A 33 -19.89 2.06 -4.31
C PRO A 33 -19.14 2.45 -3.04
N MET A 34 -17.95 1.88 -2.84
CA MET A 34 -17.01 2.43 -1.87
C MET A 34 -16.66 3.83 -2.38
N ASP A 35 -17.21 4.85 -1.72
CA ASP A 35 -16.68 6.21 -1.78
C ASP A 35 -15.21 6.13 -1.33
N TYR A 36 -14.31 6.04 -2.31
CA TYR A 36 -12.91 6.33 -2.07
C TYR A 36 -12.87 7.79 -1.62
N PRO A 37 -12.38 8.11 -0.40
CA PRO A 37 -12.13 9.50 -0.08
C PRO A 37 -11.17 10.02 -1.15
N ALA A 38 -11.62 11.08 -1.84
CA ALA A 38 -10.79 11.84 -2.76
C ALA A 38 -9.44 12.05 -2.07
N SER A 39 -8.40 11.54 -2.71
CA SER A 39 -7.00 11.58 -2.29
C SER A 39 -6.75 12.79 -1.40
N VAL A 40 -6.62 12.57 -0.09
CA VAL A 40 -6.08 13.60 0.81
C VAL A 40 -4.73 13.95 0.20
N PRO A 41 -4.49 15.18 -0.27
CA PRO A 41 -3.17 15.53 -0.73
C PRO A 41 -2.27 15.27 0.47
N SER A 42 -1.32 14.34 0.32
CA SER A 42 -0.25 14.24 1.28
C SER A 42 0.36 15.64 1.29
N LEU A 43 0.18 16.36 2.39
CA LEU A 43 0.93 17.56 2.68
C LEU A 43 2.36 17.08 2.88
N ILE A 44 3.04 16.78 1.77
CA ILE A 44 4.46 16.57 1.73
C ILE A 44 5.01 17.92 2.17
N ALA A 45 5.54 17.98 3.39
CA ALA A 45 6.23 19.14 3.89
C ALA A 45 7.39 19.40 2.94
N THR A 46 7.19 20.29 1.96
CA THR A 46 8.25 20.75 1.09
C THR A 46 9.14 21.64 1.94
N ALA A 47 10.14 21.03 2.60
CA ALA A 47 11.20 21.79 3.23
C ALA A 47 11.79 22.74 2.18
N PRO A 48 11.84 24.05 2.44
CA PRO A 48 12.26 25.06 1.46
C PRO A 48 13.77 25.00 1.15
N ALA A 49 14.53 24.23 1.92
CA ALA A 49 15.97 24.11 1.82
C ALA A 49 16.38 22.69 1.36
N PRO A 50 17.50 22.55 0.64
CA PRO A 50 18.06 21.24 0.33
C PRO A 50 18.40 20.46 1.62
N PRO A 51 18.37 19.12 1.59
CA PRO A 51 18.71 18.31 2.75
C PRO A 51 20.16 18.55 3.17
N VAL A 52 20.38 18.65 4.48
CA VAL A 52 21.68 19.02 5.07
C VAL A 52 22.24 17.82 5.85
N LEU A 53 23.56 17.63 5.76
CA LEU A 53 24.28 16.69 6.59
C LEU A 53 24.49 17.27 7.99
N VAL A 54 24.01 16.57 9.01
CA VAL A 54 24.10 16.96 10.40
C VAL A 54 25.00 15.98 11.16
N PRO A 55 26.01 16.46 11.91
CA PRO A 55 26.83 15.60 12.75
C PRO A 55 26.00 14.90 13.83
N ALA A 56 26.25 13.61 14.06
CA ALA A 56 25.64 12.84 15.14
C ALA A 56 26.61 11.77 15.66
N ILE A 57 26.19 11.04 16.70
CA ILE A 57 26.93 9.90 17.24
C ILE A 57 26.02 8.67 17.18
N LEU A 58 26.48 7.61 16.53
CA LEU A 58 25.80 6.32 16.46
C LEU A 58 26.71 5.23 17.03
N ASN A 59 26.26 4.52 18.07
CA ASN A 59 27.06 3.50 18.77
C ASN A 59 28.44 3.99 19.26
N GLY A 60 28.55 5.27 19.60
CA GLY A 60 29.82 5.88 20.03
C GLY A 60 30.71 6.38 18.90
N GLU A 61 30.33 6.18 17.64
CA GLU A 61 31.09 6.62 16.47
C GLU A 61 30.48 7.88 15.86
N PRO A 62 31.29 8.91 15.51
CA PRO A 62 30.79 10.10 14.85
C PRO A 62 30.32 9.78 13.42
N ILE A 63 29.11 10.20 13.09
CA ILE A 63 28.49 10.01 11.77
C ILE A 63 27.90 11.32 11.24
N GLN A 64 27.54 11.32 9.96
CA GLN A 64 26.76 12.39 9.34
C GLN A 64 25.38 11.87 8.97
N VAL A 65 24.33 12.54 9.42
CA VAL A 65 22.94 12.17 9.15
C VAL A 65 22.38 13.10 8.08
N LEU A 66 21.86 12.52 7.00
CA LEU A 66 21.11 13.23 5.98
C LEU A 66 19.61 13.05 6.23
N TYR A 67 18.89 14.12 6.57
CA TYR A 67 17.45 14.08 6.74
C TYR A 67 16.74 14.30 5.40
N ILE A 68 16.02 13.29 4.94
CA ILE A 68 15.17 13.34 3.75
C ILE A 68 13.72 13.37 4.21
N THR A 69 12.97 14.41 3.83
CA THR A 69 11.60 14.63 4.31
C THR A 69 10.54 14.42 3.24
N ARG A 70 10.93 14.31 1.97
CA ARG A 70 10.03 14.09 0.83
C ARG A 70 10.28 12.72 0.22
N ALA A 71 9.20 12.01 -0.12
CA ALA A 71 9.29 10.69 -0.74
C ALA A 71 9.99 10.69 -2.11
N GLU A 72 9.94 11.83 -2.81
CA GLU A 72 10.46 11.96 -4.18
C GLU A 72 11.91 12.47 -4.24
N ASP A 73 12.51 12.80 -3.10
CA ASP A 73 13.87 13.32 -3.05
C ASP A 73 14.87 12.23 -3.49
N THR A 74 15.71 12.55 -4.47
CA THR A 74 16.76 11.65 -4.95
C THR A 74 18.12 12.10 -4.41
N VAL A 75 18.86 11.16 -3.81
CA VAL A 75 20.22 11.40 -3.32
C VAL A 75 21.21 10.62 -4.17
N LEU A 76 22.13 11.34 -4.81
CA LEU A 76 23.24 10.73 -5.52
C LEU A 76 24.42 10.51 -4.56
N VAL A 77 24.81 9.25 -4.35
CA VAL A 77 26.04 8.91 -3.61
C VAL A 77 27.06 8.28 -4.55
N ARG A 78 28.32 8.68 -4.41
CA ARG A 78 29.44 8.19 -5.21
C ARG A 78 30.52 7.63 -4.28
N CYS A 79 30.78 6.33 -4.41
CA CYS A 79 31.95 5.71 -3.82
C CYS A 79 33.18 5.94 -4.71
N TYR A 80 34.37 5.90 -4.12
CA TYR A 80 35.62 5.92 -4.88
C TYR A 80 35.79 4.63 -5.71
N PRO A 81 36.63 4.64 -6.76
CA PRO A 81 36.88 3.44 -7.57
C PRO A 81 37.27 2.21 -6.71
N GLY A 82 36.70 1.05 -7.05
CA GLY A 82 36.90 -0.21 -6.31
C GLY A 82 35.96 -0.40 -5.12
N TYR A 83 34.98 0.48 -4.95
CA TYR A 83 33.96 0.39 -3.91
C TYR A 83 32.56 0.59 -4.48
N THR A 84 31.60 -0.16 -3.95
CA THR A 84 30.19 -0.10 -4.33
C THR A 84 29.33 0.40 -3.16
N PRO A 85 28.38 1.34 -3.40
CA PRO A 85 27.48 1.81 -2.35
C PRO A 85 26.51 0.70 -1.91
N THR A 86 26.43 0.46 -0.61
CA THR A 86 25.50 -0.49 0.01
C THR A 86 24.57 0.25 0.96
N LEU A 87 23.27 -0.04 0.89
CA LEU A 87 22.25 0.52 1.79
C LEU A 87 21.71 -0.56 2.72
N SER A 88 21.78 -0.31 4.03
CA SER A 88 21.12 -1.13 5.05
C SER A 88 20.01 -0.32 5.72
N VAL A 89 18.77 -0.80 5.63
CA VAL A 89 17.57 -0.13 6.16
C VAL A 89 17.12 -0.80 7.44
N ARG A 90 16.78 -0.01 8.46
CA ARG A 90 16.25 -0.49 9.75
C ARG A 90 15.19 0.48 10.30
N ALA A 91 14.51 0.06 11.36
CA ALA A 91 13.66 0.98 12.12
C ALA A 91 14.52 2.08 12.76
N MET A 92 14.00 3.30 12.79
CA MET A 92 14.66 4.41 13.48
C MET A 92 14.55 4.20 15.00
N GLY A 93 15.68 4.29 15.69
CA GLY A 93 15.76 4.05 17.13
C GLY A 93 15.83 2.58 17.55
N PRO A 94 15.72 2.27 18.86
CA PRO A 94 16.07 0.96 19.40
C PRO A 94 15.01 -0.14 19.17
N ASN A 95 13.82 0.19 18.67
CA ASN A 95 12.74 -0.77 18.48
C ASN A 95 12.61 -1.22 17.01
N PRO A 96 13.10 -2.42 16.65
CA PRO A 96 13.07 -2.91 15.27
C PRO A 96 11.65 -3.21 14.76
N ALA A 97 10.68 -3.42 15.66
CA ALA A 97 9.29 -3.77 15.32
C ALA A 97 8.38 -2.55 15.14
N ALA A 98 8.90 -1.33 15.27
CA ALA A 98 8.09 -0.13 15.04
C ALA A 98 7.76 0.00 13.53
N GLU A 99 6.46 0.01 13.21
CA GLU A 99 5.89 0.42 11.91
C GLU A 99 6.12 1.93 11.59
N GLY A 100 6.96 2.61 12.38
CA GLY A 100 7.27 4.03 12.27
C GLY A 100 8.40 4.37 11.32
N GLN A 101 9.03 5.53 11.57
CA GLN A 101 10.13 6.06 10.76
C GLN A 101 11.25 5.02 10.58
N LYS A 102 11.77 4.92 9.35
CA LYS A 102 12.91 4.05 9.01
C LYS A 102 14.16 4.92 8.82
N GLU A 103 15.32 4.35 9.10
CA GLU A 103 16.61 4.96 8.82
C GLU A 103 17.47 4.00 7.99
N GLY A 104 18.36 4.56 7.19
CA GLY A 104 19.29 3.80 6.37
C GLY A 104 20.72 4.20 6.66
N VAL A 105 21.62 3.23 6.77
CA VAL A 105 23.06 3.47 6.76
C VAL A 105 23.58 3.14 5.37
N LEU A 106 24.17 4.12 4.71
CA LEU A 106 24.82 3.95 3.41
C LEU A 106 26.33 3.90 3.60
N THR A 107 26.95 2.81 3.17
CA THR A 107 28.39 2.57 3.26
C THR A 107 28.97 2.28 1.88
N CYS A 108 30.27 2.50 1.71
CA CYS A 108 31.00 2.03 0.53
C CYS A 108 31.74 0.74 0.91
N ALA A 109 31.31 -0.39 0.37
CA ALA A 109 31.96 -1.68 0.57
C ALA A 109 32.94 -1.95 -0.58
N GLY A 110 34.09 -2.55 -0.28
CA GLY A 110 35.04 -2.98 -1.31
C GLY A 110 34.46 -4.16 -2.10
N ASP A 111 34.74 -4.20 -3.39
CA ASP A 111 34.34 -5.30 -4.28
C ASP A 111 35.14 -6.59 -4.02
#